data_AF-A0A356ZBF1-F1
#
_entry.id   AF-A0A356ZBF1-F1
#
_cell.length_a   1.000
_cell.length_b   1.000
_cell.length_c   1.000
_cell.angle_alpha   90.00
_cell.angle_beta   90.00
_cell.angle_gamma   90.00
#
_symmetry.space_group_name_H-M   'P 1'
#
loop_
_entity.id
_entity.type
_entity.pdbx_description
1 polymer ?
#
loop_
_entity_poly.entity_id
_entity_poly.type
_entity_poly.pdbx_seq_one_letter_code
_entity_poly.pdbx_strand_id
1 'polypeptide(L)' 'TRKIKLEIPIMSAGMDTVTESKMAIAMAREGGIGIIHKNMTIEQQARLVDRVKRSEHGVITDPFFLSPSNSIQA' A
#
# COMPACT_ATOMS: atom_id res chain seq x y z
N THR A 1 6.33 16.28 -2.29
CA THR A 1 7.80 16.25 -2.40
C THR A 1 8.46 17.24 -1.46
N ARG A 2 8.22 18.56 -1.54
CA ARG A 2 8.81 19.55 -0.60
C ARG A 2 8.44 19.36 0.88
N LYS A 3 7.30 18.70 1.15
CA LYS A 3 6.81 18.38 2.51
C LYS A 3 7.04 16.92 2.91
N ILE A 4 7.56 16.07 2.02
CA ILE A 4 7.75 14.65 2.28
C ILE A 4 9.25 14.45 2.46
N LYS A 5 9.67 14.03 3.66
CA LYS A 5 11.05 13.64 3.96
C LYS A 5 11.15 12.12 3.88
N LEU A 6 12.28 11.64 3.38
CA LEU A 6 12.64 10.22 3.37
C LEU A 6 13.89 10.05 4.24
N GLU A 7 14.01 8.90 4.89
CA GLU A 7 15.20 8.58 5.68
C GLU A 7 16.36 8.16 4.76
N ILE A 8 16.05 7.56 3.60
CA ILE A 8 17.03 7.25 2.55
C ILE A 8 16.63 7.88 1.20
N PRO A 9 17.59 8.26 0.34
CA PRO A 9 17.31 8.93 -0.93
C PRO A 9 16.97 7.93 -2.05
N ILE A 10 16.20 6.88 -1.76
CA ILE A 10 15.86 5.82 -2.73
C ILE A 10 14.34 5.81 -3.00
N MET A 11 14.00 5.68 -4.28
CA MET A 11 12.63 5.54 -4.76
C MET A 11 12.53 4.44 -5.81
N SER A 12 11.50 3.60 -5.75
CA SER A 12 11.26 2.60 -6.79
C SER A 12 10.53 3.19 -8.01
N ALA A 13 10.81 2.64 -9.19
CA ALA A 13 10.21 3.12 -10.45
C ALA A 13 8.72 2.76 -10.53
N GLY A 14 7.91 3.69 -11.04
CA GLY A 14 6.46 3.53 -11.24
C GLY A 14 6.10 2.67 -12.46
N MET A 15 6.66 1.47 -12.52
CA MET A 15 6.49 0.49 -13.61
C MET A 15 5.76 -0.75 -13.12
N ASP A 16 4.98 -1.36 -13.99
CA ASP A 16 4.18 -2.57 -13.70
C ASP A 16 5.03 -3.76 -13.26
N THR A 17 6.20 -3.92 -13.86
CA THR A 17 7.15 -4.97 -13.48
C THR A 17 7.95 -4.67 -12.22
N VAL A 18 7.84 -3.44 -11.67
CA VAL A 18 8.70 -2.98 -10.56
C VAL A 18 7.91 -2.74 -9.29
N THR A 19 6.83 -1.96 -9.33
CA THR A 19 6.22 -1.44 -8.10
C THR A 19 4.71 -1.64 -8.03
N GLU A 20 4.32 -2.67 -7.29
CA GLU A 20 2.98 -2.84 -6.72
C GLU A 20 3.02 -2.68 -5.19
N SER A 21 1.92 -3.02 -4.48
CA SER A 21 1.82 -2.81 -3.02
C SER A 21 2.97 -3.43 -2.23
N LYS A 22 3.41 -4.65 -2.60
CA LYS A 22 4.49 -5.35 -1.87
C LYS A 22 5.79 -4.57 -1.90
N MET A 23 6.18 -4.08 -3.08
CA MET A 23 7.40 -3.29 -3.25
C MET A 23 7.28 -1.93 -2.55
N ALA A 24 6.12 -1.26 -2.66
CA ALA A 24 5.92 0.03 -2.00
C ALA A 24 5.96 -0.07 -0.46
N ILE A 25 5.44 -1.16 0.11
CA ILE A 25 5.54 -1.45 1.55
C ILE A 25 7.00 -1.69 1.95
N ALA A 26 7.72 -2.51 1.19
CA ALA A 26 9.14 -2.79 1.47
C ALA A 26 9.98 -1.51 1.40
N MET A 27 9.81 -0.70 0.35
CA MET A 27 10.49 0.59 0.21
C MET A 27 10.23 1.52 1.39
N ALA A 28 8.98 1.61 1.86
CA ALA A 28 8.63 2.44 3.00
C ALA A 28 9.29 1.95 4.30
N ARG A 29 9.39 0.64 4.51
CA ARG A 29 10.05 0.03 5.68
C ARG A 29 11.56 0.30 5.72
N GLU A 30 12.20 0.30 4.55
CA GLU A 30 13.62 0.65 4.41
C GLU A 30 13.85 2.19 4.49
N GLY A 31 12.80 3.00 4.66
CA GLY A 31 12.88 4.45 4.79
C GLY A 31 12.87 5.22 3.46
N GLY A 32 12.63 4.53 2.35
CA GLY A 32 12.45 5.08 1.01
C GLY A 32 10.97 5.26 0.64
N ILE A 33 10.69 5.37 -0.67
CA ILE A 33 9.31 5.48 -1.17
C ILE A 33 9.08 4.64 -2.42
N GLY A 34 7.93 3.98 -2.52
CA GLY A 34 7.51 3.28 -3.73
C GLY A 34 6.39 3.99 -4.47
N ILE A 35 6.48 4.06 -5.79
CA ILE A 35 5.46 4.65 -6.67
C ILE A 35 4.69 3.55 -7.38
N ILE A 36 3.39 3.39 -7.07
CA ILE A 36 2.54 2.43 -7.77
C ILE A 36 2.36 2.86 -9.22
N HIS A 37 2.61 1.94 -10.16
CA HIS A 37 2.41 2.20 -11.58
C HIS A 37 0.94 2.44 -11.96
N LYS A 38 0.70 2.95 -13.17
CA LYS A 38 -0.65 3.32 -13.67
C LYS A 38 -1.20 2.40 -14.77
N ASN A 39 -0.57 1.26 -15.00
CA ASN A 39 -0.99 0.29 -16.03
C ASN A 39 -2.11 -0.62 -15.49
N MET A 40 -3.19 -0.01 -14.99
CA MET A 40 -4.36 -0.67 -14.38
C MET A 40 -5.52 0.34 -14.26
N THR A 41 -6.70 -0.10 -13.84
CA THR A 41 -7.82 0.82 -13.59
C THR A 41 -7.58 1.68 -12.34
N ILE A 42 -8.30 2.80 -12.25
CA ILE A 42 -8.22 3.71 -11.09
C ILE A 42 -8.57 2.96 -9.80
N GLU A 43 -9.57 2.08 -9.84
CA GLU A 43 -10.03 1.28 -8.70
C GLU A 43 -9.00 0.23 -8.28
N GLN A 44 -8.27 -0.35 -9.24
CA GLN A 44 -7.19 -1.28 -8.94
C GLN A 44 -6.02 -0.55 -8.27
N GLN A 45 -5.63 0.61 -8.81
CA GLN A 45 -4.54 1.41 -8.24
C GLN A 45 -4.88 1.88 -6.82
N ALA A 46 -6.12 2.37 -6.61
CA ALA A 46 -6.61 2.78 -5.30
C ALA A 46 -6.57 1.63 -4.28
N ARG A 47 -6.94 0.40 -4.68
CA ARG A 47 -6.83 -0.78 -3.83
C ARG A 47 -5.39 -1.12 -3.46
N LEU A 48 -4.44 -0.95 -4.38
CA LEU A 48 -3.03 -1.14 -4.06
C LEU A 48 -2.52 -0.11 -3.06
N VAL A 49 -2.93 1.16 -3.20
CA VAL A 49 -2.59 2.24 -2.26
C VAL A 49 -3.21 1.97 -0.88
N ASP A 50 -4.49 1.59 -0.81
CA ASP A 50 -5.16 1.26 0.45
C ASP A 50 -4.44 0.13 1.19
N ARG A 51 -4.03 -0.93 0.47
CA ARG A 51 -3.22 -2.02 1.03
C ARG A 51 -1.87 -1.52 1.60
N VAL A 52 -1.17 -0.63 0.89
CA VAL A 52 0.09 -0.04 1.37
C VAL A 52 -0.15 0.76 2.64
N LYS A 53 -1.20 1.60 2.66
CA LYS A 53 -1.51 2.39 3.84
C LYS A 53 -1.83 1.46 5.00
N ARG A 54 -2.68 0.44 4.84
CA ARG A 54 -3.09 -0.51 5.89
C ARG A 54 -1.97 -1.40 6.44
N SER A 55 -0.79 -1.49 5.80
CA SER A 55 0.27 -2.42 6.21
C SER A 55 0.86 -2.13 7.59
N GLU A 56 0.97 -0.84 7.96
CA GLU A 56 1.45 -0.40 9.28
C GLU A 56 0.64 0.82 9.73
N HIS A 57 -0.58 0.58 10.22
CA HIS A 57 -1.34 1.59 10.97
C HIS A 57 -1.14 1.37 12.46
N GLY A 58 -0.54 2.35 13.15
CA GLY A 58 -0.47 2.36 14.61
C GLY A 58 -1.85 2.52 15.28
N VAL A 59 -2.87 2.96 14.54
CA VAL A 59 -4.27 3.05 14.97
C VAL A 59 -5.17 2.58 13.83
N ILE A 60 -5.95 1.52 14.06
CA ILE A 60 -6.90 0.97 13.08
C ILE A 60 -8.21 1.77 13.18
N THR A 61 -8.49 2.61 12.19
CA THR A 61 -9.70 3.48 12.17
C THR A 61 -10.93 2.84 11.53
N ASP A 62 -10.75 1.78 10.74
CA ASP A 62 -11.82 1.06 10.03
C ASP A 62 -11.51 -0.46 9.97
N PRO A 63 -11.75 -1.19 11.06
CA PRO A 63 -11.57 -2.63 11.08
C PRO A 63 -12.68 -3.31 10.27
N PHE A 64 -12.33 -4.31 9.48
CA PHE A 64 -13.35 -5.22 8.95
C PHE A 64 -13.89 -6.07 10.10
N PHE A 65 -15.19 -6.32 10.13
CA PHE A 65 -15.85 -7.15 11.13
C PHE A 65 -16.85 -8.09 10.47
N LEU A 66 -17.11 -9.20 11.14
CA LEU A 66 -18.13 -10.19 10.75
C LEU A 66 -19.23 -10.21 11.81
N SER A 67 -20.47 -10.35 11.36
CA SER A 67 -21.63 -10.57 12.22
C SER A 67 -21.72 -12.05 12.61
N PRO A 68 -22.41 -12.39 13.72
CA PRO A 68 -22.57 -13.79 14.15
C PRO A 68 -23.25 -14.70 13.13
N SER A 69 -23.98 -14.13 12.16
CA SER A 69 -24.66 -14.87 11.09
C SER A 69 -23.78 -15.12 9.87
N ASN A 70 -22.56 -14.59 9.81
CA ASN A 70 -21.62 -14.90 8.74
C ASN A 70 -21.08 -16.32 8.89
N SER A 71 -21.17 -17.12 7.83
CA SER A 71 -20.60 -18.47 7.79
C SER A 71 -19.12 -18.44 7.40
N ILE A 72 -18.34 -19.37 7.94
CA ILE A 72 -16.98 -19.63 7.48
C ILE A 72 -17.10 -20.54 6.25
N GLN A 73 -16.70 -20.05 5.08
CA GLN A 73 -16.58 -20.88 3.88
C GLN A 73 -15.25 -21.64 3.93
N ALA A 74 -15.30 -22.94 3.65
CA ALA A 74 -14.14 -23.82 3.58
C ALA A 74 -13.44 -23.75 2.21
#